data_AF-A0A761P286-F1
#
_entry.id   AF-A0A761P286-F1
#
_cell.length_a   1.000
_cell.length_b   1.000
_cell.length_c   1.000
_cell.angle_alpha   90.00
_cell.angle_beta   90.00
_cell.angle_gamma   90.00
#
_symmetry.space_group_name_H-M   'P 1'
#
loop_
_entity.id
_entity.type
_entity.pdbx_description
1 polymer ?
#
loop_
_entity_poly.entity_id
_entity_poly.type
_entity_poly.pdbx_seq_one_letter_code
_entity_poly.pdbx_strand_id
1 'polypeptide(L)' 'MSYEAISLAEAQEMFAVWRDAYRAIAIGGQAYKMGTRQLTRADLPEVKKQFDYWRNEVERMSAGTRRGPRVKRVVIRDL' A
#
# COMPACT_ATOMS: atom_id res chain seq x y z
N MET A 1 24.03 -8.60 -4.60
CA MET A 1 22.71 -8.70 -3.94
C MET A 1 21.66 -8.58 -5.02
N SER A 2 21.03 -9.69 -5.40
CA SER A 2 19.90 -9.67 -6.34
C SER A 2 18.69 -9.06 -5.63
N TYR A 3 18.20 -7.93 -6.13
CA TYR A 3 16.91 -7.39 -5.71
C TYR A 3 15.83 -8.23 -6.41
N GLU A 4 15.27 -9.21 -5.69
CA GLU A 4 14.05 -9.86 -6.16
C GLU A 4 12.91 -8.85 -6.15
N ALA A 5 12.07 -8.90 -7.19
CA ALA A 5 10.86 -8.10 -7.22
C ALA A 5 9.92 -8.60 -6.10
N ILE A 6 9.42 -7.66 -5.28
CA ILE A 6 8.45 -7.99 -4.24
C ILE A 6 7.19 -8.59 -4.86
N SER A 7 6.59 -9.59 -4.21
CA SER A 7 5.33 -10.18 -4.63
C SER A 7 4.14 -9.30 -4.24
N LEU A 8 2.98 -9.51 -4.89
CA LEU A 8 1.75 -8.79 -4.54
C LEU A 8 1.33 -9.05 -3.07
N ALA A 9 1.54 -10.28 -2.57
CA ALA A 9 1.21 -10.65 -1.21
C ALA A 9 2.05 -9.86 -0.19
N GLU A 10 3.36 -9.79 -0.41
CA GLU A 10 4.27 -9.01 0.43
C GLU A 10 3.96 -7.51 0.35
N ALA A 11 3.62 -6.97 -0.84
CA ALA A 11 3.19 -5.58 -0.98
C ALA A 11 1.89 -5.28 -0.20
N GLN A 12 0.94 -6.21 -0.19
CA GLN A 12 -0.29 -6.10 0.59
C GLN A 12 -0.05 -6.17 2.10
N GLU A 13 0.87 -7.04 2.53
CA GLU A 13 1.29 -7.14 3.92
C GLU A 13 1.92 -5.83 4.39
N MET A 14 2.88 -5.30 3.63
CA MET A 14 3.49 -4.01 3.93
C MET A 14 2.47 -2.87 3.94
N PHE A 15 1.54 -2.84 2.97
CA PHE A 15 0.46 -1.86 2.98
C PHE A 15 -0.39 -1.92 4.25
N ALA A 16 -0.73 -3.12 4.73
CA ALA A 16 -1.48 -3.30 5.97
C ALA A 16 -0.71 -2.75 7.18
N VAL A 17 0.58 -3.07 7.30
CA VAL A 17 1.45 -2.56 8.37
C VAL A 17 1.46 -1.03 8.40
N TRP A 18 1.67 -0.38 7.25
CA TRP A 18 1.74 1.08 7.18
C TRP A 18 0.39 1.76 7.39
N ARG A 19 -0.70 1.14 6.94
CA ARG A 19 -2.07 1.61 7.23
C ARG A 19 -2.37 1.58 8.72
N ASP A 20 -2.01 0.49 9.39
CA ASP A 20 -2.31 0.32 10.81
C ASP A 20 -1.44 1.27 11.66
N ALA A 21 -0.18 1.47 11.28
CA ALA A 21 0.69 2.49 11.87
C ALA A 21 0.14 3.91 11.70
N TYR A 22 -0.27 4.27 10.48
CA TYR A 22 -0.87 5.58 10.19
C TYR A 22 -2.12 5.82 11.04
N ARG A 23 -3.02 4.83 11.13
CA ARG A 23 -4.23 4.91 11.96
C ARG A 23 -3.90 5.08 13.44
N ALA A 24 -2.96 4.29 13.96
CA ALA A 24 -2.57 4.35 15.36
C ALA A 24 -1.99 5.71 15.75
N ILE A 25 -1.16 6.31 14.89
CA ILE A 25 -0.57 7.63 15.14
C ILE A 25 -1.62 8.73 14.99
N ALA A 26 -2.48 8.64 13.97
CA ALA A 26 -3.53 9.64 13.73
C ALA A 26 -4.53 9.73 14.90
N ILE A 27 -4.86 8.60 15.54
CA ILE A 27 -5.79 8.56 16.68
C ILE A 27 -5.06 8.81 18.00
N GLY A 28 -3.90 8.16 18.21
CA GLY A 28 -3.20 8.11 19.48
C GLY A 28 -2.11 9.17 19.67
N GLY A 29 -1.89 10.03 18.69
CA GLY A 29 -0.84 11.06 18.69
C GLY A 29 0.58 10.49 18.51
N GLN A 30 1.53 11.39 18.29
CA GLN A 30 2.93 11.03 18.04
C GLN A 30 3.75 10.79 19.31
N ALA A 31 3.37 11.41 20.43
CA ALA A 31 4.09 11.25 21.69
C ALA A 31 3.11 11.02 22.84
N TYR A 32 3.45 10.07 23.72
CA TYR A 32 2.71 9.82 24.95
C TYR A 32 3.69 9.60 26.11
N LYS A 33 3.45 10.30 27.22
CA LYS A 33 4.25 10.19 28.45
C LYS A 33 3.37 9.68 29.58
N MET A 34 3.81 8.60 30.24
CA MET A 34 3.15 8.04 31.40
C MET A 34 4.18 7.86 32.52
N GLY A 35 4.13 8.76 33.50
CA GLY A 35 5.12 8.81 34.59
C GLY A 35 6.54 9.02 34.04
N THR A 36 7.41 8.02 34.28
CA THR A 36 8.80 8.02 33.82
C THR A 36 9.00 7.39 32.44
N ARG A 37 7.97 6.79 31.84
CA ARG A 37 8.03 6.18 30.51
C ARG A 37 7.54 7.15 29.44
N GLN A 38 8.26 7.23 28.34
CA GLN A 38 7.88 8.04 27.17
C GLN A 38 7.93 7.16 25.92
N LEU A 39 6.86 7.21 25.13
CA LEU A 39 6.80 6.64 23.80
C LEU A 39 6.76 7.77 22.79
N THR A 40 7.70 7.77 21.85
CA THR A 40 7.70 8.65 20.68
C THR A 40 7.54 7.78 19.43
N ARG A 41 6.48 8.03 18.67
CA ARG A 41 6.18 7.38 17.39
C ARG A 41 6.82 8.17 16.24
N ALA A 42 6.88 7.54 15.08
CA ALA A 42 7.33 8.19 13.84
C ALA A 42 6.44 9.37 13.46
N ASP A 43 6.98 10.25 12.62
CA ASP A 43 6.26 11.43 12.15
C ASP A 43 5.09 11.07 11.24
N LEU A 44 3.90 11.59 11.55
CA LEU A 44 2.68 11.27 10.80
C LEU A 44 2.82 11.54 9.29
N PRO A 45 3.46 12.64 8.83
CA PRO A 45 3.73 12.85 7.40
C PRO A 45 4.64 11.79 6.77
N GLU A 46 5.65 11.28 7.48
CA GLU A 46 6.55 10.25 6.96
C GLU A 46 5.83 8.90 6.85
N VAL A 47 5.03 8.55 7.85
CA VAL A 47 4.19 7.35 7.83
C VAL A 47 3.15 7.44 6.71
N LYS A 48 2.59 8.64 6.47
CA LYS A 48 1.67 8.87 5.34
C LYS A 48 2.36 8.62 3.99
N LYS A 49 3.59 9.08 3.80
CA LYS A 49 4.34 8.83 2.56
C LYS A 49 4.52 7.34 2.29
N GLN A 50 4.86 6.56 3.33
CA GLN A 50 4.99 5.11 3.21
C GLN A 50 3.63 4.44 2.92
N PHE A 51 2.58 4.87 3.62
CA PHE A 51 1.21 4.40 3.35
C PHE A 51 0.80 4.64 1.89
N ASP A 52 1.00 5.85 1.36
CA ASP A 52 0.65 6.20 -0.02
C ASP A 52 1.50 5.40 -1.03
N TYR A 53 2.80 5.22 -0.74
CA TYR A 53 3.69 4.41 -1.58
C TYR A 53 3.18 2.97 -1.72
N TRP A 54 2.93 2.28 -0.60
CA TRP A 54 2.48 0.89 -0.63
C TRP A 54 1.07 0.73 -1.19
N ARG A 55 0.20 1.72 -0.97
CA ARG A 55 -1.10 1.76 -1.65
C ARG A 55 -0.94 1.76 -3.17
N ASN A 56 -0.10 2.66 -3.69
CA ASN A 56 0.13 2.78 -5.12
C ASN A 56 0.78 1.52 -5.71
N GLU A 57 1.70 0.88 -4.96
CA GLU A 57 2.31 -0.39 -5.37
C GLU A 57 1.28 -1.52 -5.48
N VAL A 58 0.42 -1.68 -4.47
CA VAL A 58 -0.67 -2.67 -4.52
C VAL A 58 -1.63 -2.39 -5.68
N GLU A 59 -2.00 -1.13 -5.91
CA GLU A 59 -2.84 -0.73 -7.05
C GLU A 59 -2.17 -1.04 -8.39
N ARG A 60 -0.88 -0.73 -8.55
CA ARG A 60 -0.09 -1.01 -9.74
C ARG A 60 0.00 -2.50 -10.04
N MET A 61 0.36 -3.31 -9.04
CA MET A 61 0.56 -4.75 -9.19
C MET A 61 -0.77 -5.51 -9.41
N SER A 62 -1.84 -5.08 -8.74
CA SER A 62 -3.18 -5.64 -8.95
C SER A 62 -3.77 -5.26 -10.32
N ALA A 63 -3.47 -4.06 -10.82
CA ALA A 63 -3.86 -3.64 -12.17
C ALA A 63 -3.14 -4.44 -13.26
N GLY A 64 -1.84 -4.75 -13.08
CA GLY A 64 -1.08 -5.62 -13.99
C GLY A 64 -1.58 -7.07 -14.06
N THR A 65 -2.29 -7.54 -13.04
CA THR A 65 -2.93 -8.86 -13.03
C THR A 65 -4.25 -8.89 -13.82
N ARG A 66 -4.85 -7.72 -14.13
CA ARG A 66 -5.99 -7.65 -15.05
C ARG A 66 -5.47 -7.91 -16.46
N ARG A 67 -5.65 -9.15 -16.93
CA ARG A 67 -5.46 -9.57 -18.34
C ARG A 67 -5.79 -8.39 -19.26
N GLY A 68 -4.81 -8.00 -20.08
CA GLY A 68 -4.89 -6.85 -21.00
C GLY A 68 -6.13 -6.85 -21.91
N PRO A 69 -6.33 -5.80 -22.71
CA PRO A 69 -7.56 -5.57 -23.45
C PRO A 69 -8.03 -6.83 -24.17
N ARG A 70 -9.21 -7.34 -23.79
CA ARG A 70 -9.85 -8.48 -24.48
C ARG A 70 -10.28 -7.97 -25.85
N VAL A 71 -9.47 -8.22 -26.88
CA VAL A 71 -9.84 -7.96 -28.27
C VAL A 71 -11.07 -8.81 -28.60
N LYS A 72 -12.26 -8.22 -28.56
CA LYS A 72 -13.46 -8.84 -29.11
C LYS A 72 -13.39 -8.66 -30.63
N ARG A 73 -13.11 -9.74 -31.35
CA ARG A 73 -13.22 -9.76 -32.82
C ARG A 73 -14.71 -9.66 -33.17
N VAL A 74 -15.16 -8.46 -33.53
CA VAL A 74 -16.48 -8.28 -34.13
C VAL A 74 -16.38 -8.77 -35.57
N VAL A 75 -16.94 -9.94 -35.85
CA VAL A 75 -17.17 -10.37 -37.22
C VAL A 75 -18.54 -9.81 -37.60
N ILE A 76 -18.55 -8.77 -38.44
CA ILE A 76 -19.77 -8.33 -39.11
C ILE A 76 -20.13 -9.48 -40.06
N ARG A 77 -21.20 -10.20 -39.73
CA ARG A 77 -21.84 -11.16 -40.65
C ARG A 77 -22.88 -10.37 -41.44
N ASP A 78 -22.85 -10.61 -42.74
CA ASP A 78 -23.37 -9.86 -43.89
C ASP A 78 -24.62 -8.99 -43.73
N LEU A 79 -24.64 -7.94 -44.59
CA LEU A 79 -25.76 -7.09 -44.98
C LEU A 79 -26.66 -7.81 -46.00
#